data_AF-A0A0K9NWW9-F1
#
_entry.id   AF-A0A0K9NWW9-F1
#
_cell.length_a   1.000
_cell.length_b   1.000
_cell.length_c   1.000
_cell.angle_alpha   90.00
_cell.angle_beta   90.00
_cell.angle_gamma   90.00
#
_symmetry.space_group_name_H-M   'P 1'
#
loop_
_entity.id
_entity.type
_entity.pdbx_description
1 polymer ?
#
loop_
_entity_poly.entity_id
_entity_poly.type
_entity_poly.pdbx_seq_one_letter_code
_entity_poly.pdbx_strand_id
1 'polypeptide(L)'
;MLRLSEEDREMEFLENQIFNATTTLAQRNCLLHLYHRQQRHQNKYNHRCWSSSSSSSSTSSSASFNDECIPSTDASSSSPSFLLWEKFQALELCDANGADLCLPFPYHSSHARRIPAPVFDASLAFALALSYNEDHQLNVMSRVSKYNQLNGIDVVDGDGEDSFILQGSDLHLHYVANANPGGMCFAAPILDRQESKCLANLRGCIYFVAKNQQGCRFLQRKFDERRAEDIEMIFEELVGHIAELMVNPFANYLMQKLFDVCTEDQRRRVVRMLTAHPFQLVRLSLNNHGTRAVQRLVETLTTHQQIQAVVDVLRPGYRILIKDLNGHHVILRCLQCLAIDYNKHIFAAAADHCVEIASDQHGCCVLQRCLLYSDGRYQANLIMQIVDNGFHLAQHPFGNYAVQFVMDMKNPVADRKLMNRFNGNYVHLSTNKFGSNVVEKCLKMWEDARDSIILELLSASHFDILLQDQYGNYVIQSALVNSKGCVHNTLIEAIRPYEPVLRTNPYCKKIFSRPCFKR
;
A
#
# COMPACT_ATOMS: atom_id res chain seq x y z
N MET A 1 0.62 39.86 12.95
CA MET A 1 0.85 39.08 11.71
C MET A 1 1.22 37.66 12.12
N LEU A 2 0.24 36.76 12.11
CA LEU A 2 0.40 35.35 12.49
C LEU A 2 0.88 34.56 11.27
N ARG A 3 1.95 33.77 11.41
CA ARG A 3 2.36 32.79 10.39
C ARG A 3 1.44 31.57 10.53
N LEU A 4 0.59 31.34 9.53
CA LEU A 4 -0.16 30.09 9.37
C LEU A 4 0.81 28.92 9.17
N SER A 5 0.45 27.75 9.73
CA SER A 5 1.20 26.49 9.64
C SER A 5 1.25 26.00 8.18
N GLU A 6 2.24 25.18 7.80
CA GLU A 6 2.36 24.67 6.43
C GLU A 6 1.13 23.85 5.99
N GLU A 7 0.48 23.13 6.91
CA GLU A 7 -0.77 22.39 6.65
C GLU A 7 -1.95 23.33 6.33
N ASP A 8 -2.04 24.49 7.00
CA ASP A 8 -3.06 25.49 6.70
C ASP A 8 -2.84 26.14 5.32
N ARG A 9 -1.58 26.29 4.88
CA ARG A 9 -1.25 26.82 3.55
C ARG A 9 -1.53 25.84 2.43
N GLU A 10 -1.31 24.54 2.65
CA GLU A 10 -1.67 23.50 1.69
C GLU A 10 -3.20 23.33 1.58
N MET A 11 -3.92 23.40 2.71
CA MET A 11 -5.38 23.43 2.73
C MET A 11 -5.93 24.65 1.99
N GLU A 12 -5.43 25.84 2.27
CA GLU A 12 -5.84 27.07 1.59
C GLU A 12 -5.48 27.05 0.09
N PHE A 13 -4.36 26.42 -0.29
CA PHE A 13 -3.97 26.22 -1.69
C PHE A 13 -4.90 25.25 -2.44
N LEU A 14 -5.26 24.11 -1.83
CA LEU A 14 -6.17 23.13 -2.44
C LEU A 14 -7.62 23.62 -2.47
N GLU A 15 -8.09 24.31 -1.45
CA GLU A 15 -9.40 24.96 -1.46
C GLU A 15 -9.47 26.03 -2.56
N ASN A 16 -8.39 26.78 -2.78
CA ASN A 16 -8.29 27.73 -3.90
C ASN A 16 -8.19 27.05 -5.28
N GLN A 17 -7.55 25.88 -5.38
CA GLN A 17 -7.57 25.07 -6.62
C GLN A 17 -8.97 24.53 -6.93
N ILE A 18 -9.71 24.05 -5.92
CA ILE A 18 -11.11 23.62 -6.05
C ILE A 18 -12.01 24.83 -6.37
N PHE A 19 -11.69 25.99 -5.79
CA PHE A 19 -12.36 27.25 -6.08
C PHE A 19 -12.21 27.64 -7.55
N ASN A 20 -11.00 27.55 -8.10
CA ASN A 20 -10.71 27.96 -9.47
C ASN A 20 -11.10 26.91 -10.52
N ALA A 21 -11.28 25.64 -10.15
CA ALA A 21 -11.64 24.55 -11.06
C ALA A 21 -13.16 24.37 -11.26
N THR A 22 -14.01 25.15 -10.59
CA THR A 22 -15.48 24.97 -10.60
C THR A 22 -16.23 26.26 -10.89
N THR A 23 -17.23 26.22 -11.77
CA THR A 23 -17.95 27.42 -12.24
C THR A 23 -19.16 27.81 -11.36
N THR A 24 -19.64 26.93 -10.46
CA THR A 24 -20.81 27.22 -9.61
C THR A 24 -20.62 26.86 -8.13
N LEU A 25 -21.25 27.64 -7.25
CA LEU A 25 -21.18 27.48 -5.78
C LEU A 25 -21.66 26.10 -5.30
N ALA A 26 -22.62 25.49 -6.00
CA ALA A 26 -23.14 24.16 -5.67
C ALA A 26 -22.12 23.04 -5.94
N GLN A 27 -21.37 23.12 -7.05
CA GLN A 27 -20.29 22.17 -7.37
C GLN A 27 -19.15 22.28 -6.37
N ARG A 28 -18.78 23.51 -5.99
CA ARG A 28 -17.77 23.77 -4.98
C ARG A 28 -18.17 23.19 -3.61
N ASN A 29 -19.39 23.44 -3.17
CA ASN A 29 -19.88 22.93 -1.89
C ASN A 29 -19.96 21.40 -1.87
N CYS A 30 -20.32 20.76 -2.98
CA CYS A 30 -20.38 19.30 -3.07
C CYS A 30 -18.98 18.67 -2.99
N LEU A 31 -17.99 19.22 -3.71
CA LEU A 31 -16.61 18.73 -3.67
C LEU A 31 -15.94 18.97 -2.32
N LEU A 32 -16.14 20.14 -1.70
CA LEU A 32 -15.68 20.41 -0.34
C LEU A 32 -16.31 19.43 0.67
N HIS A 33 -17.61 19.13 0.52
CA HIS A 33 -18.30 18.20 1.40
C HIS A 33 -17.82 16.74 1.22
N LEU A 34 -17.50 16.32 -0.01
CA LEU A 34 -16.90 15.00 -0.28
C LEU A 34 -15.46 14.91 0.25
N TYR A 35 -14.67 15.96 0.06
CA TYR A 35 -13.30 16.08 0.57
C TYR A 35 -13.26 16.00 2.10
N HIS A 36 -14.08 16.80 2.80
CA HIS A 36 -14.17 16.71 4.27
C HIS A 36 -14.74 15.37 4.76
N ARG A 37 -15.62 14.72 4.00
CA ARG A 37 -16.15 13.39 4.34
C ARG A 37 -15.06 12.31 4.20
N GLN A 38 -14.20 12.40 3.19
CA GLN A 38 -13.06 11.50 2.99
C GLN A 38 -12.03 11.66 4.12
N GLN A 39 -11.69 12.90 4.48
CA GLN A 39 -10.79 13.20 5.60
C GLN A 39 -11.33 12.68 6.95
N ARG A 40 -12.64 12.83 7.20
CA ARG A 40 -13.29 12.25 8.39
C ARG A 40 -13.28 10.71 8.39
N HIS A 41 -13.34 10.09 7.22
CA HIS A 41 -13.24 8.62 7.09
C HIS A 41 -11.80 8.12 7.30
N GLN A 42 -10.78 8.81 6.78
CA GLN A 42 -9.37 8.50 7.03
C GLN A 42 -8.98 8.69 8.50
N ASN A 43 -9.44 9.77 9.14
CA ASN A 43 -9.20 9.99 10.57
C ASN A 43 -9.96 8.99 11.47
N LYS A 44 -11.13 8.49 11.06
CA LYS A 44 -11.85 7.41 11.77
C LYS A 44 -11.21 6.03 11.60
N TYR A 45 -10.61 5.74 10.43
CA TYR A 45 -9.89 4.48 10.20
C TYR A 45 -8.56 4.42 10.98
N ASN A 46 -7.83 5.53 11.06
CA ASN A 46 -6.62 5.64 11.88
C ASN A 46 -6.90 5.49 13.39
N HIS A 47 -8.06 5.95 13.88
CA HIS A 47 -8.44 5.80 15.29
C HIS A 47 -8.98 4.40 15.69
N ARG A 48 -9.57 3.63 14.76
CA ARG A 48 -10.17 2.32 15.07
C ARG A 48 -9.21 1.12 14.97
N CYS A 49 -8.14 1.20 14.18
CA CYS A 49 -7.12 0.14 14.17
C CYS A 49 -6.17 0.18 15.39
N TRP A 50 -6.12 1.30 16.12
CA TRP A 50 -5.24 1.48 17.29
C TRP A 50 -5.94 1.30 18.65
N SER A 51 -7.28 1.20 18.68
CA SER A 51 -8.07 1.07 19.92
C SER A 51 -8.53 -0.35 20.27
N SER A 52 -8.26 -1.35 19.41
CA SER A 52 -8.73 -2.74 19.58
C SER A 52 -7.63 -3.74 19.95
N SER A 53 -6.55 -3.30 20.64
CA SER A 53 -5.53 -4.20 21.22
C SER A 53 -5.45 -4.16 22.75
N SER A 54 -6.51 -3.75 23.44
CA SER A 54 -6.52 -3.70 24.91
C SER A 54 -7.89 -4.00 25.49
N SER A 55 -8.26 -5.29 25.51
CA SER A 55 -9.24 -5.83 26.44
C SER A 55 -9.29 -7.35 26.38
N SER A 56 -8.57 -8.02 27.28
CA SER A 56 -9.04 -9.27 27.91
C SER A 56 -8.10 -9.67 29.07
N SER A 57 -8.61 -9.53 30.29
CA SER A 57 -8.08 -10.20 31.48
C SER A 57 -9.16 -11.13 32.04
N SER A 58 -8.79 -12.42 32.12
CA SER A 58 -9.12 -13.42 33.14
C SER A 58 -10.58 -13.70 33.54
N THR A 59 -10.99 -14.96 33.36
CA THR A 59 -11.59 -15.79 34.43
C THR A 59 -11.20 -17.27 34.26
N SER A 60 -10.99 -17.92 35.41
CA SER A 60 -10.52 -19.28 35.65
C SER A 60 -11.65 -20.30 35.75
N SER A 61 -11.43 -21.54 35.30
CA SER A 61 -11.80 -22.77 36.03
C SER A 61 -11.29 -24.05 35.35
N SER A 62 -10.99 -25.02 36.21
CA SER A 62 -10.38 -26.35 36.09
C SER A 62 -11.14 -27.41 35.27
N ALA A 63 -10.42 -28.34 34.61
CA ALA A 63 -10.48 -29.80 34.87
C ALA A 63 -9.67 -30.67 33.87
N SER A 64 -8.99 -31.68 34.45
CA SER A 64 -8.60 -33.02 33.97
C SER A 64 -7.58 -33.23 32.84
N PHE A 65 -6.47 -33.87 33.25
CA PHE A 65 -5.43 -34.60 32.53
C PHE A 65 -5.90 -35.99 32.05
N ASN A 66 -5.51 -36.41 30.83
CA ASN A 66 -4.62 -37.56 30.54
C ASN A 66 -4.55 -37.88 29.03
N ASP A 67 -3.29 -37.95 28.53
CA ASP A 67 -2.68 -38.84 27.50
C ASP A 67 -3.31 -38.94 26.09
N GLU A 68 -2.61 -38.87 24.95
CA GLU A 68 -1.31 -39.43 24.57
C GLU A 68 -0.54 -38.57 23.51
N CYS A 69 0.78 -38.79 23.47
CA CYS A 69 1.84 -38.08 22.72
C CYS A 69 1.98 -38.47 21.22
N ILE A 70 2.41 -37.53 20.35
CA ILE A 70 3.50 -37.63 19.31
C ILE A 70 3.96 -36.17 18.96
N PRO A 71 5.26 -35.84 18.75
CA PRO A 71 5.79 -34.49 18.96
C PRO A 71 5.72 -33.59 17.72
N SER A 72 5.34 -32.32 17.92
CA SER A 72 5.52 -31.23 16.94
C SER A 72 6.52 -30.20 17.47
N THR A 73 7.49 -29.88 16.63
CA THR A 73 8.54 -28.88 16.86
C THR A 73 7.96 -27.47 16.97
N ASP A 74 8.44 -26.73 17.96
CA ASP A 74 8.07 -25.37 18.34
C ASP A 74 8.05 -24.37 17.18
N ALA A 75 6.89 -23.74 16.99
CA ALA A 75 6.74 -22.45 16.34
C ALA A 75 5.94 -21.55 17.27
N SER A 76 6.62 -20.69 18.04
CA SER A 76 5.97 -19.65 18.82
C SER A 76 6.73 -18.32 18.76
N SER A 77 5.94 -17.24 18.81
CA SER A 77 6.29 -15.80 18.82
C SER A 77 6.55 -15.11 17.47
N SER A 78 5.50 -14.97 16.67
CA SER A 78 5.34 -13.84 15.73
C SER A 78 4.10 -13.03 16.11
N SER A 79 4.26 -11.71 16.26
CA SER A 79 3.21 -10.75 16.65
C SER A 79 1.96 -10.84 15.74
N PRO A 80 0.72 -10.75 16.27
CA PRO A 80 -0.52 -10.79 15.46
C PRO A 80 -0.62 -9.71 14.38
N SER A 81 0.13 -8.61 14.52
CA SER A 81 0.23 -7.53 13.53
C SER A 81 1.00 -7.92 12.26
N PHE A 82 1.88 -8.92 12.33
CA PHE A 82 2.64 -9.42 11.17
C PHE A 82 1.81 -10.37 10.31
N LEU A 83 1.03 -11.25 10.97
CA LEU A 83 0.11 -12.21 10.33
C LEU A 83 -1.08 -11.54 9.64
N LEU A 84 -1.56 -10.38 10.11
CA LEU A 84 -2.67 -9.68 9.45
C LEU A 84 -2.23 -8.97 8.16
N TRP A 85 -0.99 -8.47 8.10
CA TRP A 85 -0.44 -7.81 6.91
C TRP A 85 -0.01 -8.82 5.84
N GLU A 86 0.56 -9.97 6.22
CA GLU A 86 0.79 -11.09 5.29
C GLU A 86 -0.54 -11.66 4.74
N LYS A 87 -1.59 -11.72 5.56
CA LYS A 87 -2.95 -12.11 5.10
C LYS A 87 -3.58 -11.07 4.17
N PHE A 88 -3.28 -9.79 4.34
CA PHE A 88 -3.74 -8.73 3.43
C PHE A 88 -3.02 -8.80 2.06
N GLN A 89 -1.72 -9.12 2.04
CA GLN A 89 -1.00 -9.40 0.79
C GLN A 89 -1.47 -10.70 0.12
N ALA A 90 -1.88 -11.72 0.89
CA ALA A 90 -2.47 -12.94 0.35
C ALA A 90 -3.86 -12.68 -0.30
N LEU A 91 -4.66 -11.77 0.26
CA LEU A 91 -5.96 -11.38 -0.31
C LEU A 91 -5.83 -10.58 -1.62
N GLU A 92 -4.82 -9.71 -1.77
CA GLU A 92 -4.55 -9.02 -3.04
C GLU A 92 -3.87 -9.91 -4.10
N LEU A 93 -3.15 -10.96 -3.69
CA LEU A 93 -2.62 -11.99 -4.60
C LEU A 93 -3.68 -13.01 -5.04
N CYS A 94 -4.73 -13.24 -4.25
CA CYS A 94 -5.84 -14.15 -4.62
C CYS A 94 -6.77 -13.57 -5.69
N ASP A 95 -6.84 -12.25 -5.87
CA ASP A 95 -7.62 -11.62 -6.95
C ASP A 95 -6.97 -11.81 -8.34
N ALA A 96 -5.75 -12.37 -8.39
CA ALA A 96 -5.04 -12.72 -9.62
C ALA A 96 -5.29 -14.15 -10.11
N ASN A 97 -5.86 -15.04 -9.28
CA ASN A 97 -6.12 -16.44 -9.64
C ASN A 97 -7.52 -16.83 -9.14
N GLY A 98 -8.55 -16.68 -9.97
CA GLY A 98 -9.94 -17.01 -9.63
C GLY A 98 -10.16 -18.49 -9.29
N ALA A 99 -9.90 -18.86 -8.04
CA ALA A 99 -10.18 -20.17 -7.47
C ALA A 99 -11.02 -20.01 -6.20
N ASP A 100 -12.27 -20.48 -6.27
CA ASP A 100 -13.18 -20.61 -5.14
C ASP A 100 -12.64 -21.63 -4.13
N LEU A 101 -12.38 -21.18 -2.90
CA LEU A 101 -12.10 -22.05 -1.77
C LEU A 101 -13.33 -22.15 -0.88
N CYS A 102 -14.13 -23.20 -1.09
CA CYS A 102 -15.15 -23.67 -0.16
C CYS A 102 -14.48 -24.31 1.06
N LEU A 103 -14.64 -23.74 2.25
CA LEU A 103 -14.44 -24.45 3.52
C LEU A 103 -15.72 -24.38 4.37
N PRO A 104 -16.11 -25.49 5.03
CA PRO A 104 -17.45 -25.65 5.60
C PRO A 104 -17.51 -25.14 7.05
N PHE A 105 -18.61 -24.49 7.42
CA PHE A 105 -19.05 -24.42 8.82
C PHE A 105 -20.56 -24.75 8.90
N PRO A 106 -20.99 -25.57 9.88
CA PRO A 106 -22.35 -26.05 10.03
C PRO A 106 -23.28 -25.06 10.76
N TYR A 107 -24.57 -25.09 10.37
CA TYR A 107 -25.83 -24.80 11.10
C TYR A 107 -25.75 -24.22 12.54
N HIS A 108 -26.58 -23.27 13.02
CA HIS A 108 -28.01 -22.98 12.78
C HIS A 108 -28.39 -21.58 13.36
N SER A 109 -29.51 -21.03 12.84
CA SER A 109 -30.42 -20.02 13.42
C SER A 109 -30.37 -18.55 12.91
N SER A 110 -31.07 -18.36 11.79
CA SER A 110 -32.17 -17.40 11.54
C SER A 110 -32.00 -15.89 11.83
N HIS A 111 -32.06 -15.13 10.73
CA HIS A 111 -32.22 -13.67 10.53
C HIS A 111 -30.95 -12.82 10.37
N ALA A 112 -30.35 -12.88 9.17
CA ALA A 112 -29.52 -11.79 8.64
C ALA A 112 -29.79 -11.61 7.13
N ARG A 113 -30.36 -10.46 6.74
CA ARG A 113 -30.44 -10.04 5.34
C ARG A 113 -29.03 -9.71 4.85
N ARG A 114 -28.59 -10.31 3.75
CA ARG A 114 -27.37 -9.92 3.03
C ARG A 114 -27.60 -8.53 2.43
N ILE A 115 -26.75 -7.57 2.79
CA ILE A 115 -26.62 -6.28 2.09
C ILE A 115 -25.50 -6.45 1.07
N PRO A 116 -25.74 -6.35 -0.24
CA PRO A 116 -24.65 -6.30 -1.22
C PRO A 116 -23.92 -4.96 -1.13
N ALA A 117 -22.59 -4.99 -1.11
CA ALA A 117 -21.75 -3.81 -1.20
C ALA A 117 -21.89 -3.16 -2.60
N PRO A 118 -22.09 -1.84 -2.72
CA PRO A 118 -22.14 -1.19 -4.02
C PRO A 118 -20.73 -1.01 -4.59
N VAL A 119 -20.50 -1.62 -5.75
CA VAL A 119 -19.39 -1.26 -6.65
C VAL A 119 -19.75 0.09 -7.26
N PHE A 120 -19.15 1.17 -6.77
CA PHE A 120 -19.25 2.49 -7.40
C PHE A 120 -18.20 2.58 -8.51
N ASP A 121 -18.64 2.51 -9.76
CA ASP A 121 -17.83 2.77 -10.94
C ASP A 121 -17.63 4.29 -11.11
N ALA A 122 -16.43 4.77 -10.80
CA ALA A 122 -16.05 6.18 -10.89
C ALA A 122 -16.13 6.75 -12.33
N SER A 123 -16.24 5.89 -13.33
CA SER A 123 -16.32 6.26 -14.75
C SER A 123 -17.67 6.85 -15.12
N LEU A 124 -18.77 6.40 -14.48
CA LEU A 124 -20.14 6.84 -14.76
C LEU A 124 -20.43 8.22 -14.13
N ALA A 125 -19.84 8.50 -12.97
CA ALA A 125 -19.95 9.80 -12.30
C ALA A 125 -19.21 10.91 -13.07
N PHE A 126 -18.11 10.57 -13.75
CA PHE A 126 -17.34 11.52 -14.57
C PHE A 126 -18.06 11.89 -15.87
N ALA A 127 -18.81 10.95 -16.47
CA ALA A 127 -19.62 11.19 -17.66
C ALA A 127 -20.87 12.07 -17.37
N LEU A 128 -21.48 11.93 -16.20
CA LEU A 128 -22.60 12.76 -15.75
C LEU A 128 -22.18 14.20 -15.39
N ALA A 129 -20.91 14.41 -15.03
CA ALA A 129 -20.39 15.71 -14.62
C ALA A 129 -20.05 16.66 -15.80
N LEU A 130 -19.86 16.14 -17.01
CA LEU A 130 -19.40 16.91 -18.17
C LEU A 130 -20.52 17.47 -19.07
N SER A 131 -21.80 17.23 -18.77
CA SER A 131 -22.91 17.58 -19.68
C SER A 131 -23.73 18.83 -19.28
N TYR A 132 -23.18 19.78 -18.53
CA TYR A 132 -23.90 20.99 -18.17
C TYR A 132 -23.23 22.23 -18.76
N ASN A 133 -23.83 22.77 -19.81
CA ASN A 133 -23.65 24.15 -20.23
C ASN A 133 -25.03 24.80 -20.46
N GLU A 134 -25.06 26.11 -20.19
CA GLU A 134 -26.21 26.96 -19.93
C GLU A 134 -27.23 27.04 -21.09
N ASP A 135 -28.45 26.56 -20.88
CA ASP A 135 -29.67 27.36 -20.95
C ASP A 135 -30.95 26.51 -20.70
N HIS A 136 -31.91 27.15 -20.03
CA HIS A 136 -33.19 26.73 -19.46
C HIS A 136 -33.84 25.34 -19.72
N GLN A 137 -34.18 24.72 -18.57
CA GLN A 137 -35.34 23.86 -18.21
C GLN A 137 -35.83 22.71 -19.13
N LEU A 138 -35.77 21.50 -18.53
CA LEU A 138 -36.63 20.31 -18.70
C LEU A 138 -36.68 19.62 -20.08
N ASN A 139 -35.91 18.53 -20.26
CA ASN A 139 -36.47 17.16 -20.40
C ASN A 139 -35.36 16.10 -20.58
N VAL A 140 -34.97 15.43 -19.50
CA VAL A 140 -33.99 14.32 -19.53
C VAL A 140 -34.59 13.08 -20.23
N MET A 141 -35.91 12.88 -20.14
CA MET A 141 -36.61 11.73 -20.74
C MET A 141 -36.63 11.73 -22.28
N SER A 142 -36.70 12.89 -22.91
CA SER A 142 -36.71 13.00 -24.38
C SER A 142 -35.35 12.64 -25.01
N ARG A 143 -34.24 12.91 -24.31
CA ARG A 143 -32.88 12.64 -24.82
C ARG A 143 -32.46 11.20 -24.59
N VAL A 144 -32.90 10.56 -23.51
CA VAL A 144 -32.72 9.12 -23.28
C VAL A 144 -33.52 8.29 -24.30
N SER A 145 -34.75 8.70 -24.62
CA SER A 145 -35.55 8.06 -25.67
C SER A 145 -34.90 8.18 -27.06
N LYS A 146 -34.30 9.34 -27.38
CA LYS A 146 -33.56 9.56 -28.64
C LYS A 146 -32.23 8.80 -28.69
N TYR A 147 -31.55 8.64 -27.54
CA TYR A 147 -30.35 7.82 -27.38
C TYR A 147 -30.65 6.32 -27.53
N ASN A 148 -31.83 5.87 -27.08
CA ASN A 148 -32.27 4.48 -27.23
C ASN A 148 -32.75 4.16 -28.65
N GLN A 149 -33.43 5.10 -29.34
CA GLN A 149 -33.79 4.97 -30.76
C GLN A 149 -32.57 4.97 -31.70
N LEU A 150 -31.50 5.71 -31.37
CA LEU A 150 -30.25 5.73 -32.15
C LEU A 150 -29.39 4.47 -31.97
N ASN A 151 -29.68 3.64 -30.95
CA ASN A 151 -28.95 2.41 -30.62
C ASN A 151 -29.81 1.14 -30.70
N GLY A 152 -31.02 1.20 -31.28
CA GLY A 152 -31.85 0.02 -31.56
C GLY A 152 -32.35 -0.77 -30.34
N ILE A 153 -32.55 -0.11 -29.19
CA ILE A 153 -33.07 -0.76 -27.97
C ILE A 153 -34.58 -0.52 -27.87
N ASP A 154 -35.39 -1.54 -28.16
CA ASP A 154 -36.84 -1.50 -27.93
C ASP A 154 -37.15 -1.75 -26.44
N VAL A 155 -37.79 -0.76 -25.82
CA VAL A 155 -38.39 -0.89 -24.48
C VAL A 155 -39.88 -1.12 -24.68
N VAL A 156 -40.37 -2.32 -24.34
CA VAL A 156 -41.81 -2.60 -24.30
C VAL A 156 -42.29 -2.36 -22.87
N ASP A 157 -43.26 -1.45 -22.71
CA ASP A 157 -43.92 -1.19 -21.43
C ASP A 157 -44.60 -2.48 -20.92
N GLY A 158 -44.20 -2.93 -19.73
CA GLY A 158 -44.89 -3.96 -18.96
C GLY A 158 -45.37 -3.34 -17.65
N ASP A 159 -46.69 -3.27 -17.47
CA ASP A 159 -47.33 -2.73 -16.28
C ASP A 159 -46.98 -3.56 -15.03
N GLY A 160 -46.34 -2.93 -14.03
CA GLY A 160 -46.31 -3.41 -12.64
C GLY A 160 -44.95 -3.80 -12.07
N GLU A 161 -44.50 -3.01 -11.09
CA GLU A 161 -43.48 -3.21 -10.04
C GLU A 161 -42.32 -4.22 -10.26
N ASP A 162 -41.11 -3.66 -10.33
CA ASP A 162 -39.81 -4.23 -9.92
C ASP A 162 -39.38 -5.58 -10.51
N SER A 163 -39.12 -5.63 -11.83
CA SER A 163 -37.96 -6.35 -12.38
C SER A 163 -37.67 -5.94 -13.83
N PHE A 164 -36.40 -5.65 -14.17
CA PHE A 164 -35.95 -5.56 -15.56
C PHE A 164 -34.92 -6.66 -15.82
N ILE A 165 -35.21 -7.55 -16.78
CA ILE A 165 -34.28 -8.53 -17.32
C ILE A 165 -33.69 -7.95 -18.61
N LEU A 166 -32.37 -7.80 -18.68
CA LEU A 166 -31.67 -7.46 -19.92
C LEU A 166 -31.48 -8.72 -20.76
N GLN A 167 -32.25 -8.86 -21.84
CA GLN A 167 -31.91 -9.73 -22.97
C GLN A 167 -31.76 -8.86 -24.21
N GLY A 168 -30.59 -8.93 -24.86
CA GLY A 168 -30.31 -8.17 -26.08
C GLY A 168 -29.30 -8.90 -26.95
N SER A 169 -29.83 -9.65 -27.91
CA SER A 169 -29.17 -10.10 -29.14
C SER A 169 -29.12 -8.95 -30.15
N ASP A 170 -28.05 -8.94 -30.95
CA ASP A 170 -27.83 -8.16 -32.17
C ASP A 170 -27.68 -6.63 -32.07
N LEU A 171 -26.47 -6.12 -32.35
CA LEU A 171 -26.29 -4.74 -32.81
C LEU A 171 -25.04 -4.59 -33.72
N HIS A 172 -25.30 -4.30 -34.99
CA HIS A 172 -24.34 -3.78 -35.98
C HIS A 172 -24.01 -2.31 -35.66
N LEU A 173 -22.74 -1.88 -35.72
CA LEU A 173 -22.38 -0.45 -35.62
C LEU A 173 -21.25 -0.02 -36.57
N HIS A 174 -21.51 1.08 -37.29
CA HIS A 174 -20.60 1.78 -38.21
C HIS A 174 -19.57 2.66 -37.48
N TYR A 175 -18.34 2.73 -38.01
CA TYR A 175 -17.19 3.48 -37.48
C TYR A 175 -17.04 4.88 -38.13
N VAL A 176 -16.66 5.91 -37.35
CA VAL A 176 -16.30 7.26 -37.84
C VAL A 176 -14.78 7.37 -37.92
N ALA A 177 -14.24 7.50 -39.13
CA ALA A 177 -12.82 7.77 -39.38
C ALA A 177 -12.56 9.28 -39.48
N ASN A 178 -11.62 9.81 -38.70
CA ASN A 178 -11.04 11.13 -38.96
C ASN A 178 -10.00 11.00 -40.07
N ALA A 179 -10.32 11.53 -41.25
CA ALA A 179 -9.46 11.54 -42.41
C ALA A 179 -8.38 12.63 -42.30
N ASN A 180 -7.11 12.24 -42.45
CA ASN A 180 -6.03 13.11 -42.86
C ASN A 180 -5.66 12.74 -44.32
N PRO A 181 -5.60 13.69 -45.26
CA PRO A 181 -5.44 13.35 -46.67
C PRO A 181 -3.98 13.01 -46.98
N GLY A 182 -3.63 11.72 -46.98
CA GLY A 182 -2.33 11.24 -47.49
C GLY A 182 -1.74 9.99 -46.84
N GLY A 183 -2.31 9.47 -45.74
CA GLY A 183 -1.86 8.23 -45.10
C GLY A 183 -2.88 7.12 -45.28
N MET A 184 -2.47 5.93 -45.74
CA MET A 184 -3.33 4.74 -45.74
C MET A 184 -3.86 4.49 -44.31
N CYS A 185 -5.16 4.63 -44.14
CA CYS A 185 -5.86 4.34 -42.89
C CYS A 185 -5.99 2.82 -42.74
N PHE A 186 -5.16 2.19 -41.91
CA PHE A 186 -5.47 0.85 -41.41
C PHE A 186 -6.47 0.99 -40.26
N ALA A 187 -7.75 0.81 -40.56
CA ALA A 187 -8.77 0.67 -39.53
C ALA A 187 -8.47 -0.60 -38.71
N ALA A 188 -8.43 -0.48 -37.38
CA ALA A 188 -8.34 -1.66 -36.52
C ALA A 188 -9.57 -2.55 -36.78
N PRO A 189 -9.42 -3.88 -37.00
CA PRO A 189 -10.56 -4.76 -37.21
C PRO A 189 -11.49 -4.67 -36.01
N ILE A 190 -12.76 -4.29 -36.24
CA ILE A 190 -13.81 -4.52 -35.26
C ILE A 190 -13.93 -6.04 -35.17
N LEU A 191 -13.63 -6.62 -34.01
CA LEU A 191 -13.79 -8.05 -33.77
C LEU A 191 -15.29 -8.39 -33.84
N ASP A 192 -15.76 -8.76 -35.02
CA ASP A 192 -17.08 -9.36 -35.17
C ASP A 192 -17.11 -10.71 -34.43
N ARG A 193 -18.23 -11.04 -33.79
CA ARG A 193 -18.37 -12.22 -32.91
C ARG A 193 -18.03 -13.53 -33.64
N GLN A 194 -18.18 -13.59 -34.96
CA GLN A 194 -17.92 -14.78 -35.77
C GLN A 194 -16.49 -14.90 -36.30
N GLU A 195 -15.78 -13.81 -36.60
CA GLU A 195 -14.37 -13.84 -37.06
C GLU A 195 -13.38 -14.05 -35.89
N SER A 196 -13.83 -13.83 -34.65
CA SER A 196 -13.03 -13.94 -33.42
C SER A 196 -12.60 -15.36 -33.00
N LYS A 197 -12.94 -16.43 -33.73
CA LYS A 197 -12.63 -17.80 -33.28
C LYS A 197 -11.23 -18.28 -33.69
N CYS A 198 -10.67 -17.78 -34.79
CA CYS A 198 -9.40 -18.28 -35.33
C CYS A 198 -8.29 -17.25 -35.18
N LEU A 199 -7.28 -17.55 -34.35
CA LEU A 199 -6.11 -16.69 -34.17
C LEU A 199 -5.37 -16.44 -35.50
N ALA A 200 -5.36 -17.42 -36.41
CA ALA A 200 -4.72 -17.32 -37.71
C ALA A 200 -5.23 -16.13 -38.55
N ASN A 201 -6.51 -15.75 -38.40
CA ASN A 201 -7.11 -14.63 -39.13
C ASN A 201 -6.64 -13.26 -38.61
N LEU A 202 -6.04 -13.22 -37.42
CA LEU A 202 -5.54 -11.99 -36.81
C LEU A 202 -4.07 -11.73 -37.10
N ARG A 203 -3.43 -12.55 -37.95
CA ARG A 203 -2.03 -12.41 -38.34
C ARG A 203 -1.75 -11.02 -38.91
N GLY A 204 -0.69 -10.37 -38.41
CA GLY A 204 -0.30 -9.01 -38.78
C GLY A 204 -1.06 -7.91 -38.04
N CYS A 205 -2.08 -8.27 -37.25
CA CYS A 205 -2.93 -7.34 -36.51
C CYS A 205 -2.83 -7.55 -34.99
N ILE A 206 -2.03 -8.50 -34.49
CA ILE A 206 -2.02 -8.91 -33.07
C ILE A 206 -1.65 -7.75 -32.15
N TYR A 207 -0.70 -6.90 -32.56
CA TYR A 207 -0.32 -5.69 -31.83
C TYR A 207 -1.51 -4.75 -31.58
N PHE A 208 -2.35 -4.50 -32.60
CA PHE A 208 -3.52 -3.64 -32.46
C PHE A 208 -4.61 -4.29 -31.60
N VAL A 209 -4.82 -5.61 -31.79
CA VAL A 209 -5.75 -6.41 -30.99
C VAL A 209 -5.36 -6.40 -29.51
N ALA A 210 -4.07 -6.47 -29.19
CA ALA A 210 -3.56 -6.45 -27.81
C ALA A 210 -3.88 -5.16 -27.06
N LYS A 211 -4.02 -4.03 -27.76
CA LYS A 211 -4.34 -2.71 -27.16
C LYS A 211 -5.84 -2.48 -26.97
N ASN A 212 -6.69 -3.38 -27.47
CA ASN A 212 -8.13 -3.36 -27.25
C ASN A 212 -8.49 -4.22 -26.03
N GLN A 213 -9.47 -3.80 -25.22
CA GLN A 213 -9.90 -4.54 -24.04
C GLN A 213 -10.36 -5.98 -24.35
N GLN A 214 -11.22 -6.16 -25.35
CA GLN A 214 -11.74 -7.47 -25.75
C GLN A 214 -10.67 -8.30 -26.45
N GLY A 215 -9.89 -7.66 -27.33
CA GLY A 215 -8.77 -8.30 -28.02
C GLY A 215 -7.70 -8.83 -27.06
N CYS A 216 -7.30 -8.02 -26.08
CA CYS A 216 -6.39 -8.42 -25.01
C CYS A 216 -6.91 -9.63 -24.22
N ARG A 217 -8.20 -9.65 -23.85
CA ARG A 217 -8.83 -10.79 -23.16
C ARG A 217 -8.90 -12.04 -24.04
N PHE A 218 -9.11 -11.88 -25.34
CA PHE A 218 -9.03 -12.99 -26.30
C PHE A 218 -7.62 -13.58 -26.36
N LEU A 219 -6.59 -12.75 -26.50
CA LEU A 219 -5.20 -13.21 -26.56
C LEU A 219 -4.73 -13.84 -25.24
N GLN A 220 -5.19 -13.35 -24.09
CA GLN A 220 -4.94 -14.00 -22.79
C GLN A 220 -5.50 -15.43 -22.73
N ARG A 221 -6.73 -15.64 -23.26
CA ARG A 221 -7.32 -16.99 -23.35
C ARG A 221 -6.50 -17.91 -24.26
N LYS A 222 -5.91 -17.38 -25.33
CA LYS A 222 -5.00 -18.15 -26.19
C LYS A 222 -3.75 -18.62 -25.45
N PHE A 223 -3.22 -17.81 -24.53
CA PHE A 223 -2.14 -18.25 -23.64
C PHE A 223 -2.60 -19.33 -22.64
N ASP A 224 -3.85 -19.27 -22.16
CA ASP A 224 -4.41 -20.31 -21.28
C ASP A 224 -4.59 -21.66 -22.00
N GLU A 225 -4.85 -21.66 -23.30
CA GLU A 225 -4.93 -22.87 -24.13
C GLU A 225 -3.57 -23.57 -24.30
N ARG A 226 -2.45 -22.92 -23.96
CA ARG A 226 -1.07 -23.46 -23.95
C ARG A 226 -0.62 -24.10 -25.28
N ARG A 227 -1.19 -23.68 -26.41
CA ARG A 227 -0.73 -24.13 -27.74
C ARG A 227 0.52 -23.37 -28.15
N ALA A 228 1.62 -24.09 -28.41
CA ALA A 228 2.91 -23.50 -28.74
C ALA A 228 2.85 -22.63 -30.01
N GLU A 229 2.12 -23.08 -31.04
CA GLU A 229 1.95 -22.34 -32.30
C GLU A 229 1.24 -21.00 -32.09
N ASP A 230 0.18 -20.99 -31.27
CA ASP A 230 -0.57 -19.78 -30.95
C ASP A 230 0.30 -18.79 -30.15
N ILE A 231 1.05 -19.29 -29.15
CA ILE A 231 1.96 -18.48 -28.33
C ILE A 231 3.06 -17.87 -29.19
N GLU A 232 3.70 -18.67 -30.06
CA GLU A 232 4.78 -18.23 -30.94
C GLU A 232 4.29 -17.14 -31.91
N MET A 233 3.14 -17.36 -32.54
CA MET A 233 2.52 -16.39 -33.45
C MET A 233 2.26 -15.05 -32.75
N ILE A 234 1.67 -15.09 -31.54
CA ILE A 234 1.42 -13.88 -30.76
C ILE A 234 2.74 -13.23 -30.35
N PHE A 235 3.71 -14.02 -29.90
CA PHE A 235 5.00 -13.51 -29.44
C PHE A 235 5.75 -12.76 -30.54
N GLU A 236 5.84 -13.33 -31.75
CA GLU A 236 6.59 -12.72 -32.86
C GLU A 236 6.03 -11.34 -33.25
N GLU A 237 4.72 -11.14 -33.15
CA GLU A 237 4.10 -9.84 -33.45
C GLU A 237 4.23 -8.83 -32.30
N LEU A 238 4.40 -9.30 -31.05
CA LEU A 238 4.43 -8.42 -29.87
C LEU A 238 5.85 -8.09 -29.38
N VAL A 239 6.85 -8.93 -29.66
CA VAL A 239 8.20 -8.82 -29.06
C VAL A 239 8.87 -7.46 -29.28
N GLY A 240 8.65 -6.84 -30.45
CA GLY A 240 9.16 -5.50 -30.76
C GLY A 240 8.47 -4.35 -30.02
N HIS A 241 7.33 -4.62 -29.37
CA HIS A 241 6.45 -3.62 -28.77
C HIS A 241 6.19 -3.84 -27.28
N ILE A 242 6.82 -4.83 -26.63
CA ILE A 242 6.52 -5.19 -25.23
C ILE A 242 6.59 -3.98 -24.29
N ALA A 243 7.58 -3.09 -24.42
CA ALA A 243 7.71 -1.93 -23.54
C ALA A 243 6.49 -1.00 -23.62
N GLU A 244 5.94 -0.80 -24.81
CA GLU A 244 4.73 0.00 -25.02
C GLU A 244 3.48 -0.71 -24.45
N LEU A 245 3.40 -2.02 -24.64
CA LEU A 245 2.28 -2.83 -24.17
C LEU A 245 2.24 -2.96 -22.65
N MET A 246 3.40 -2.98 -21.98
CA MET A 246 3.51 -3.04 -20.52
C MET A 246 2.87 -1.83 -19.82
N VAL A 247 2.84 -0.66 -20.46
CA VAL A 247 2.24 0.57 -19.89
C VAL A 247 0.83 0.84 -20.39
N ASN A 248 0.31 -0.01 -21.28
CA ASN A 248 -1.06 0.12 -21.77
C ASN A 248 -2.07 -0.36 -20.71
N PRO A 249 -3.20 0.35 -20.48
CA PRO A 249 -4.21 -0.02 -19.49
C PRO A 249 -4.79 -1.43 -19.63
N PHE A 250 -4.80 -1.99 -20.83
CA PHE A 250 -5.29 -3.34 -21.11
C PHE A 250 -4.13 -4.31 -21.40
N ALA A 251 -3.19 -3.93 -22.28
CA ALA A 251 -2.17 -4.86 -22.75
C ALA A 251 -1.15 -5.27 -21.65
N ASN A 252 -1.05 -4.51 -20.55
CA ASN A 252 -0.19 -4.89 -19.42
C ASN A 252 -0.57 -6.28 -18.84
N TYR A 253 -1.86 -6.63 -18.83
CA TYR A 253 -2.32 -7.96 -18.39
C TYR A 253 -1.88 -9.05 -19.36
N LEU A 254 -1.90 -8.76 -20.67
CA LEU A 254 -1.39 -9.68 -21.68
C LEU A 254 0.12 -9.89 -21.52
N MET A 255 0.89 -8.84 -21.23
CA MET A 255 2.34 -8.95 -21.00
C MET A 255 2.66 -9.80 -19.78
N GLN A 256 1.94 -9.60 -18.66
CA GLN A 256 2.08 -10.45 -17.47
C GLN A 256 1.83 -11.92 -17.81
N LYS A 257 0.76 -12.22 -18.55
CA LYS A 257 0.42 -13.58 -18.98
C LYS A 257 1.45 -14.14 -19.97
N LEU A 258 1.98 -13.31 -20.86
CA LEU A 258 3.01 -13.70 -21.82
C LEU A 258 4.26 -14.19 -21.08
N PHE A 259 4.70 -13.49 -20.03
CA PHE A 259 5.91 -13.86 -19.28
C PHE A 259 5.79 -15.24 -18.58
N ASP A 260 4.56 -15.69 -18.31
CA ASP A 260 4.25 -17.01 -17.72
C ASP A 260 4.30 -18.17 -18.70
N VAL A 261 4.12 -17.86 -19.99
CA VAL A 261 4.09 -18.85 -21.05
C VAL A 261 5.35 -18.82 -21.92
N CYS A 262 6.19 -17.78 -21.78
CA CYS A 262 7.43 -17.66 -22.52
C CYS A 262 8.34 -18.88 -22.32
N THR A 263 8.89 -19.38 -23.43
CA THR A 263 10.05 -20.27 -23.39
C THR A 263 11.30 -19.49 -22.92
N GLU A 264 12.36 -20.20 -22.56
CA GLU A 264 13.64 -19.56 -22.20
C GLU A 264 14.23 -18.70 -23.33
N ASP A 265 14.02 -19.09 -24.60
CA ASP A 265 14.47 -18.29 -25.74
C ASP A 265 13.66 -17.00 -25.90
N GLN A 266 12.33 -17.12 -25.84
CA GLN A 266 11.41 -15.97 -25.88
C GLN A 266 11.69 -15.02 -24.72
N ARG A 267 11.83 -15.53 -23.49
CA ARG A 267 12.19 -14.72 -22.30
C ARG A 267 13.52 -14.02 -22.48
N ARG A 268 14.53 -14.67 -23.06
CA ARG A 268 15.81 -14.04 -23.38
C ARG A 268 15.64 -12.88 -24.38
N ARG A 269 14.79 -13.03 -25.40
CA ARG A 269 14.47 -11.96 -26.37
C ARG A 269 13.72 -10.80 -25.70
N VAL A 270 12.77 -11.09 -24.80
CA VAL A 270 12.09 -10.06 -23.99
C VAL A 270 13.08 -9.26 -23.16
N VAL A 271 13.94 -9.95 -22.40
CA VAL A 271 14.95 -9.29 -21.56
C VAL A 271 15.86 -8.42 -22.41
N ARG A 272 16.40 -8.95 -23.51
CA ARG A 272 17.25 -8.18 -24.43
C ARG A 272 16.56 -6.91 -24.92
N MET A 273 15.28 -6.98 -25.28
CA MET A 273 14.53 -5.81 -25.74
C MET A 273 14.38 -4.79 -24.61
N LEU A 274 13.93 -5.21 -23.43
CA LEU A 274 13.68 -4.32 -22.29
C LEU A 274 14.96 -3.72 -21.67
N THR A 275 16.11 -4.37 -21.90
CA THR A 275 17.43 -3.89 -21.44
C THR A 275 18.22 -3.17 -22.53
N ALA A 276 17.68 -3.04 -23.76
CA ALA A 276 18.41 -2.43 -24.87
C ALA A 276 18.61 -0.92 -24.71
N HIS A 277 17.68 -0.25 -24.02
CA HIS A 277 17.69 1.20 -23.84
C HIS A 277 17.93 1.57 -22.37
N PRO A 278 18.88 2.48 -22.08
CA PRO A 278 19.10 2.97 -20.72
C PRO A 278 17.81 3.49 -20.08
N PHE A 279 17.60 3.18 -18.81
CA PHE A 279 16.45 3.61 -18.00
C PHE A 279 15.06 3.18 -18.51
N GLN A 280 14.94 2.42 -19.60
CA GLN A 280 13.63 1.97 -20.09
C GLN A 280 12.90 1.18 -19.01
N LEU A 281 13.55 0.18 -18.43
CA LEU A 281 12.94 -0.65 -17.39
C LEU A 281 12.61 0.16 -16.12
N VAL A 282 13.44 1.15 -15.76
CA VAL A 282 13.15 2.09 -14.66
C VAL A 282 11.88 2.88 -14.94
N ARG A 283 11.71 3.44 -16.15
CA ARG A 283 10.50 4.17 -16.55
C ARG A 283 9.25 3.29 -16.53
N LEU A 284 9.39 2.03 -16.92
CA LEU A 284 8.29 1.05 -16.85
C LEU A 284 7.91 0.77 -15.39
N SER A 285 8.89 0.64 -14.48
CA SER A 285 8.66 0.44 -13.05
C SER A 285 7.96 1.62 -12.36
N LEU A 286 8.19 2.85 -12.81
CA LEU A 286 7.54 4.06 -12.29
C LEU A 286 6.10 4.25 -12.81
N ASN A 287 5.68 3.48 -13.82
CA ASN A 287 4.34 3.56 -14.39
C ASN A 287 3.34 2.68 -13.61
N ASN A 288 2.10 3.16 -13.46
CA ASN A 288 1.03 2.51 -12.71
C ASN A 288 0.62 1.13 -13.28
N HIS A 289 0.71 0.93 -14.60
CA HIS A 289 0.48 -0.37 -15.25
C HIS A 289 1.80 -1.13 -15.42
N GLY A 290 2.84 -0.43 -15.86
CA GLY A 290 4.16 -1.00 -16.12
C GLY A 290 4.75 -1.72 -14.91
N THR A 291 4.58 -1.18 -13.69
CA THR A 291 5.07 -1.81 -12.46
C THR A 291 4.60 -3.25 -12.29
N ARG A 292 3.34 -3.55 -12.65
CA ARG A 292 2.77 -4.90 -12.52
C ARG A 292 3.43 -5.87 -13.49
N ALA A 293 3.64 -5.43 -14.74
CA ALA A 293 4.34 -6.22 -15.74
C ALA A 293 5.83 -6.42 -15.40
N VAL A 294 6.51 -5.40 -14.85
CA VAL A 294 7.92 -5.54 -14.42
C VAL A 294 8.03 -6.52 -13.23
N GLN A 295 7.13 -6.43 -12.25
CA GLN A 295 7.10 -7.41 -11.14
C GLN A 295 6.95 -8.83 -11.67
N ARG A 296 6.02 -9.05 -12.62
CA ARG A 296 5.84 -10.37 -13.22
C ARG A 296 7.04 -10.83 -14.03
N LEU A 297 7.71 -9.92 -14.73
CA LEU A 297 8.97 -10.23 -15.41
C LEU A 297 10.01 -10.74 -14.39
N VAL A 298 10.21 -10.03 -13.28
CA VAL A 298 11.18 -10.41 -12.22
C VAL A 298 10.86 -11.80 -11.64
N GLU A 299 9.58 -12.10 -11.38
CA GLU A 299 9.13 -13.40 -10.87
C GLU A 299 9.44 -14.57 -11.82
N THR A 300 9.55 -14.30 -13.11
CA THR A 300 9.74 -15.33 -14.13
C THR A 300 11.21 -15.48 -14.55
N LEU A 301 12.15 -14.65 -14.07
CA LEU A 301 13.55 -14.80 -14.45
C LEU A 301 14.17 -16.05 -13.81
N THR A 302 14.83 -16.88 -14.63
CA THR A 302 15.37 -18.19 -14.21
C THR A 302 16.88 -18.27 -14.33
N THR A 303 17.47 -17.59 -15.31
CA THR A 303 18.91 -17.70 -15.60
C THR A 303 19.71 -16.52 -15.03
N HIS A 304 20.97 -16.79 -14.65
CA HIS A 304 21.90 -15.74 -14.20
C HIS A 304 22.01 -14.58 -15.20
N GLN A 305 22.11 -14.88 -16.49
CA GLN A 305 22.24 -13.86 -17.53
C GLN A 305 21.02 -12.93 -17.60
N GLN A 306 19.81 -13.49 -17.50
CA GLN A 306 18.57 -12.71 -17.51
C GLN A 306 18.47 -11.81 -16.26
N ILE A 307 18.69 -12.39 -15.08
CA ILE A 307 18.62 -11.68 -13.80
C ILE A 307 19.65 -10.55 -13.77
N GLN A 308 20.89 -10.85 -14.14
CA GLN A 308 21.97 -9.86 -14.14
C GLN A 308 21.69 -8.70 -15.08
N ALA A 309 21.19 -8.96 -16.29
CA ALA A 309 20.84 -7.92 -17.25
C ALA A 309 19.75 -6.97 -16.72
N VAL A 310 18.71 -7.53 -16.08
CA VAL A 310 17.62 -6.74 -15.47
C VAL A 310 18.12 -5.93 -14.27
N VAL A 311 18.91 -6.54 -13.40
CA VAL A 311 19.49 -5.89 -12.20
C VAL A 311 20.39 -4.73 -12.60
N ASP A 312 21.25 -4.90 -13.61
CA ASP A 312 22.19 -3.87 -14.04
C ASP A 312 21.49 -2.63 -14.63
N VAL A 313 20.40 -2.81 -15.39
CA VAL A 313 19.65 -1.65 -15.93
C VAL A 313 18.75 -0.97 -14.90
N LEU A 314 18.31 -1.68 -13.85
CA LEU A 314 17.54 -1.10 -12.75
C LEU A 314 18.41 -0.36 -11.74
N ARG A 315 19.68 -0.79 -11.56
CA ARG A 315 20.60 -0.26 -10.54
C ARG A 315 20.67 1.28 -10.51
N PRO A 316 20.82 2.00 -11.63
CA PRO A 316 20.86 3.47 -11.61
C PRO A 316 19.58 4.12 -11.07
N GLY A 317 18.45 3.41 -11.10
CA GLY A 317 17.15 3.90 -10.65
C GLY A 317 16.77 3.53 -9.21
N TYR A 318 17.54 2.70 -8.49
CA TYR A 318 17.11 2.15 -7.19
C TYR A 318 16.68 3.20 -6.17
N ARG A 319 17.45 4.29 -6.01
CA ARG A 319 17.08 5.38 -5.10
C ARG A 319 15.69 5.95 -5.41
N ILE A 320 15.39 6.18 -6.69
CA ILE A 320 14.10 6.73 -7.14
C ILE A 320 12.99 5.68 -6.96
N LEU A 321 13.25 4.44 -7.40
CA LEU A 321 12.28 3.35 -7.36
C LEU A 321 11.86 3.01 -5.92
N ILE A 322 12.79 3.00 -4.97
CA ILE A 322 12.50 2.70 -3.55
C ILE A 322 11.42 3.62 -2.97
N LYS A 323 11.42 4.89 -3.37
CA LYS A 323 10.54 5.93 -2.84
C LYS A 323 9.28 6.18 -3.69
N ASP A 324 9.21 5.57 -4.87
CA ASP A 324 8.12 5.82 -5.81
C ASP A 324 6.86 5.01 -5.47
N LEU A 325 5.68 5.61 -5.72
CA LEU A 325 4.37 4.98 -5.50
C LEU A 325 4.22 3.64 -6.24
N ASN A 326 4.80 3.50 -7.44
CA ASN A 326 4.74 2.29 -8.25
C ASN A 326 6.05 1.49 -8.19
N GLY A 327 7.19 2.19 -8.22
CA GLY A 327 8.52 1.62 -8.29
C GLY A 327 8.89 0.78 -7.07
N HIS A 328 8.37 1.13 -5.89
CA HIS A 328 8.73 0.42 -4.66
C HIS A 328 8.30 -1.04 -4.72
N HIS A 329 7.19 -1.34 -5.39
CA HIS A 329 6.73 -2.72 -5.59
C HIS A 329 7.69 -3.56 -6.43
N VAL A 330 8.38 -2.97 -7.42
CA VAL A 330 9.41 -3.66 -8.19
C VAL A 330 10.62 -3.98 -7.30
N ILE A 331 11.03 -3.03 -6.45
CA ILE A 331 12.14 -3.27 -5.49
C ILE A 331 11.79 -4.38 -4.51
N LEU A 332 10.58 -4.34 -3.94
CA LEU A 332 10.09 -5.40 -3.06
C LEU A 332 10.08 -6.76 -3.76
N ARG A 333 9.68 -6.79 -5.04
CA ARG A 333 9.68 -8.03 -5.82
C ARG A 333 11.09 -8.58 -6.05
N CYS A 334 12.07 -7.71 -6.34
CA CYS A 334 13.47 -8.11 -6.42
C CYS A 334 13.96 -8.73 -5.10
N LEU A 335 13.64 -8.09 -3.96
CA LEU A 335 14.01 -8.59 -2.64
C LEU A 335 13.40 -9.97 -2.34
N GLN A 336 12.18 -10.23 -2.79
CA GLN A 336 11.46 -11.49 -2.58
C GLN A 336 11.92 -12.62 -3.50
N CYS A 337 12.19 -12.32 -4.77
CA CYS A 337 12.39 -13.35 -5.80
C CYS A 337 13.86 -13.62 -6.13
N LEU A 338 14.76 -12.67 -5.86
CA LEU A 338 16.16 -12.78 -6.27
C LEU A 338 17.06 -13.13 -5.07
N ALA A 339 18.11 -13.90 -5.34
CA ALA A 339 19.13 -14.20 -4.35
C ALA A 339 19.86 -12.93 -3.89
N ILE A 340 20.43 -12.99 -2.68
CA ILE A 340 21.07 -11.86 -2.01
C ILE A 340 22.19 -11.20 -2.85
N ASP A 341 22.91 -11.98 -3.64
CA ASP A 341 23.99 -11.49 -4.51
C ASP A 341 23.52 -10.53 -5.61
N TYR A 342 22.27 -10.67 -6.05
CA TYR A 342 21.65 -9.75 -7.01
C TYR A 342 21.10 -8.50 -6.30
N ASN A 343 20.62 -8.66 -5.06
CA ASN A 343 20.05 -7.58 -4.26
C ASN A 343 21.08 -6.70 -3.54
N LYS A 344 22.36 -7.09 -3.52
CA LYS A 344 23.44 -6.33 -2.85
C LYS A 344 23.48 -4.83 -3.18
N HIS A 345 23.13 -4.47 -4.41
CA HIS A 345 23.12 -3.08 -4.86
C HIS A 345 21.88 -2.31 -4.42
N ILE A 346 20.76 -2.98 -4.15
CA ILE A 346 19.59 -2.38 -3.49
C ILE A 346 19.96 -2.04 -2.05
N PHE A 347 20.63 -2.96 -1.34
CA PHE A 347 21.11 -2.70 0.03
C PHE A 347 22.12 -1.55 0.09
N ALA A 348 23.04 -1.49 -0.87
CA ALA A 348 23.98 -0.37 -0.97
C ALA A 348 23.25 0.97 -1.17
N ALA A 349 22.33 1.05 -2.14
CA ALA A 349 21.54 2.26 -2.37
C ALA A 349 20.69 2.66 -1.15
N ALA A 350 20.11 1.68 -0.45
CA ALA A 350 19.35 1.91 0.76
C ALA A 350 20.21 2.42 1.92
N ALA A 351 21.46 1.96 2.02
CA ALA A 351 22.41 2.44 3.02
C ALA A 351 22.93 3.86 2.67
N ASP A 352 23.36 4.08 1.43
CA ASP A 352 23.93 5.35 0.96
C ASP A 352 22.93 6.52 1.06
N HIS A 353 21.63 6.23 0.94
CA HIS A 353 20.54 7.20 1.03
C HIS A 353 19.60 6.93 2.22
N CYS A 354 20.13 6.32 3.30
CA CYS A 354 19.31 5.80 4.40
C CYS A 354 18.36 6.82 5.01
N VAL A 355 18.82 8.04 5.31
CA VAL A 355 17.95 9.05 5.96
C VAL A 355 16.82 9.45 5.03
N GLU A 356 17.13 9.73 3.76
CA GLU A 356 16.14 10.10 2.76
C GLU A 356 15.09 9.00 2.55
N ILE A 357 15.52 7.73 2.51
CA ILE A 357 14.63 6.58 2.31
C ILE A 357 13.82 6.29 3.57
N ALA A 358 14.42 6.32 4.76
CA ALA A 358 13.72 6.11 6.03
C ALA A 358 12.69 7.20 6.32
N SER A 359 12.90 8.42 5.80
CA SER A 359 11.99 9.55 5.88
C SER A 359 10.93 9.60 4.78
N ASP A 360 10.79 8.54 3.98
CA ASP A 360 9.79 8.45 2.92
C ASP A 360 8.65 7.47 3.28
N GLN A 361 7.43 7.75 2.83
CA GLN A 361 6.25 6.92 3.13
C GLN A 361 6.35 5.49 2.57
N HIS A 362 6.96 5.32 1.38
CA HIS A 362 7.20 4.02 0.75
C HIS A 362 8.60 3.51 1.10
N GLY A 363 9.59 4.42 1.08
CA GLY A 363 10.98 4.10 1.35
C GLY A 363 11.20 3.47 2.72
N CYS A 364 10.50 3.92 3.78
CA CYS A 364 10.65 3.33 5.11
C CYS A 364 10.20 1.86 5.16
N CYS A 365 9.18 1.50 4.38
CA CYS A 365 8.69 0.12 4.26
C CYS A 365 9.71 -0.75 3.50
N VAL A 366 10.28 -0.22 2.41
CA VAL A 366 11.30 -0.93 1.63
C VAL A 366 12.60 -1.09 2.42
N LEU A 367 13.00 -0.10 3.22
CA LEU A 367 14.19 -0.18 4.07
C LEU A 367 14.08 -1.28 5.12
N GLN A 368 12.91 -1.42 5.75
CA GLN A 368 12.63 -2.54 6.68
C GLN A 368 12.71 -3.89 5.96
N ARG A 369 12.24 -3.97 4.72
CA ARG A 369 12.38 -5.19 3.90
C ARG A 369 13.84 -5.44 3.53
N CYS A 370 14.63 -4.39 3.25
CA CYS A 370 16.06 -4.54 3.06
C CYS A 370 16.74 -5.13 4.30
N LEU A 371 16.37 -4.71 5.51
CA LEU A 371 16.88 -5.30 6.76
C LEU A 371 16.51 -6.78 6.92
N LEU A 372 15.30 -7.18 6.50
CA LEU A 372 14.83 -8.57 6.57
C LEU A 372 15.51 -9.49 5.55
N TYR A 373 15.75 -9.01 4.34
CA TYR A 373 16.32 -9.81 3.23
C TYR A 373 17.84 -9.70 3.10
N SER A 374 18.49 -8.89 3.93
CA SER A 374 19.96 -8.79 3.97
C SER A 374 20.53 -9.60 5.12
N ASP A 375 21.80 -10.00 4.96
CA ASP A 375 22.58 -10.67 6.00
C ASP A 375 23.99 -10.05 6.11
N GLY A 376 24.75 -10.55 7.08
CA GLY A 376 26.18 -10.25 7.25
C GLY A 376 26.50 -8.76 7.17
N ARG A 377 27.43 -8.42 6.27
CA ARG A 377 27.91 -7.03 6.11
C ARG A 377 26.84 -6.07 5.58
N TYR A 378 25.87 -6.55 4.80
CA TYR A 378 24.84 -5.69 4.22
C TYR A 378 23.84 -5.26 5.28
N GLN A 379 23.36 -6.22 6.09
CA GLN A 379 22.46 -5.94 7.20
C GLN A 379 23.15 -5.06 8.25
N ALA A 380 24.41 -5.38 8.59
CA ALA A 380 25.19 -4.57 9.52
C ALA A 380 25.35 -3.11 9.05
N ASN A 381 25.61 -2.89 7.76
CA ASN A 381 25.71 -1.53 7.20
C ASN A 381 24.37 -0.78 7.30
N LEU A 382 23.27 -1.41 6.90
CA LEU A 382 21.94 -0.80 6.99
C LEU A 382 21.55 -0.44 8.43
N ILE A 383 21.77 -1.36 9.38
CA ILE A 383 21.57 -1.12 10.81
C ILE A 383 22.38 0.09 11.25
N MET A 384 23.67 0.14 10.88
CA MET A 384 24.55 1.23 11.29
C MET A 384 24.12 2.58 10.74
N GLN A 385 23.68 2.66 9.49
CA GLN A 385 23.16 3.90 8.91
C GLN A 385 21.91 4.41 9.65
N ILE A 386 21.01 3.53 10.06
CA ILE A 386 19.82 3.90 10.85
C ILE A 386 20.24 4.34 12.25
N VAL A 387 21.14 3.60 12.91
CA VAL A 387 21.62 3.88 14.27
C VAL A 387 22.35 5.21 14.34
N ASP A 388 23.24 5.49 13.39
CA ASP A 388 24.02 6.73 13.37
C ASP A 388 23.13 7.97 13.19
N ASN A 389 22.00 7.81 12.50
CA ASN A 389 20.98 8.85 12.33
C ASN A 389 19.77 8.70 13.27
N GLY A 390 19.88 7.84 14.29
CA GLY A 390 18.74 7.37 15.08
C GLY A 390 17.97 8.49 15.76
N PHE A 391 18.66 9.51 16.28
CA PHE A 391 18.01 10.66 16.96
C PHE A 391 17.13 11.48 16.01
N HIS A 392 17.63 11.75 14.80
CA HIS A 392 16.88 12.46 13.77
C HIS A 392 15.69 11.60 13.28
N LEU A 393 15.94 10.33 12.98
CA LEU A 393 14.91 9.42 12.48
C LEU A 393 13.80 9.16 13.50
N ALA A 394 14.12 9.06 14.79
CA ALA A 394 13.14 8.84 15.86
C ALA A 394 12.05 9.93 15.91
N GLN A 395 12.37 11.15 15.47
CA GLN A 395 11.44 12.29 15.46
C GLN A 395 10.63 12.40 14.16
N HIS A 396 10.90 11.55 13.18
CA HIS A 396 10.29 11.64 11.85
C HIS A 396 8.99 10.81 11.75
N PRO A 397 7.94 11.29 11.04
CA PRO A 397 6.68 10.55 10.85
C PRO A 397 6.84 9.10 10.37
N PHE A 398 7.82 8.86 9.49
CA PHE A 398 8.14 7.54 8.95
C PHE A 398 9.43 6.94 9.54
N GLY A 399 10.43 7.77 9.84
CA GLY A 399 11.75 7.31 10.26
C GLY A 399 11.74 6.65 11.64
N ASN A 400 10.78 7.02 12.49
CA ASN A 400 10.63 6.43 13.81
C ASN A 400 10.38 4.92 13.72
N TYR A 401 9.67 4.46 12.68
CA TYR A 401 9.42 3.04 12.46
C TYR A 401 10.70 2.29 12.05
N ALA A 402 11.61 2.92 11.30
CA ALA A 402 12.89 2.30 10.98
C ALA A 402 13.77 2.10 12.24
N VAL A 403 13.78 3.09 13.14
CA VAL A 403 14.46 2.97 14.44
C VAL A 403 13.83 1.87 15.30
N GLN A 404 12.50 1.88 15.41
CA GLN A 404 11.76 0.85 16.15
C GLN A 404 11.94 -0.54 15.55
N PHE A 405 12.13 -0.65 14.24
CA PHE A 405 12.40 -1.92 13.58
C PHE A 405 13.79 -2.46 13.93
N VAL A 406 14.84 -1.62 13.89
CA VAL A 406 16.20 -2.02 14.33
C VAL A 406 16.19 -2.46 15.79
N MET A 407 15.42 -1.77 16.63
CA MET A 407 15.15 -2.15 18.02
C MET A 407 14.51 -3.55 18.13
N ASP A 408 13.52 -3.90 17.29
CA ASP A 408 12.89 -5.23 17.29
C ASP A 408 13.83 -6.36 16.86
N MET A 409 14.92 -6.04 16.14
CA MET A 409 15.93 -7.03 15.77
C MET A 409 16.81 -7.47 16.95
N LYS A 410 16.70 -6.79 18.12
CA LYS A 410 17.41 -7.14 19.37
C LYS A 410 18.92 -7.28 19.19
N ASN A 411 19.52 -6.41 18.39
CA ASN A 411 20.97 -6.37 18.19
C ASN A 411 21.61 -5.55 19.33
N PRO A 412 22.38 -6.15 20.26
CA PRO A 412 22.88 -5.44 21.43
C PRO A 412 23.85 -4.29 21.09
N VAL A 413 24.57 -4.39 19.97
CA VAL A 413 25.47 -3.33 19.51
C VAL A 413 24.68 -2.14 19.00
N ALA A 414 23.61 -2.39 18.24
CA ALA A 414 22.70 -1.35 17.76
C ALA A 414 21.97 -0.67 18.91
N ASP A 415 21.40 -1.46 19.83
CA ASP A 415 20.69 -0.97 21.01
C ASP A 415 21.58 -0.05 21.87
N ARG A 416 22.79 -0.50 22.21
CA ARG A 416 23.74 0.32 22.98
C ARG A 416 24.11 1.63 22.28
N LYS A 417 24.26 1.61 20.95
CA LYS A 417 24.53 2.84 20.20
C LYS A 417 23.31 3.76 20.17
N LEU A 418 22.10 3.24 20.01
CA LEU A 418 20.86 4.03 20.08
C LEU A 418 20.67 4.64 21.47
N MET A 419 20.92 3.89 22.55
CA MET A 419 20.93 4.42 23.93
C MET A 419 21.85 5.64 24.03
N ASN A 420 23.09 5.52 23.55
CA ASN A 420 24.05 6.62 23.56
C ASN A 420 23.60 7.82 22.71
N ARG A 421 22.83 7.60 21.63
CA ARG A 421 22.29 8.67 20.78
C ARG A 421 21.11 9.39 21.42
N PHE A 422 20.34 8.71 22.27
CA PHE A 422 19.16 9.27 22.92
C PHE A 422 19.45 9.86 24.30
N ASN A 423 20.53 9.43 24.95
CA ASN A 423 20.95 9.93 26.25
C ASN A 423 21.02 11.47 26.29
N GLY A 424 20.41 12.06 27.31
CA GLY A 424 20.27 13.52 27.47
C GLY A 424 19.13 14.15 26.67
N ASN A 425 18.39 13.38 25.87
CA ASN A 425 17.31 13.90 25.01
C ASN A 425 15.97 13.15 25.15
N TYR A 426 15.81 12.28 26.15
CA TYR A 426 14.56 11.54 26.37
C TYR A 426 13.39 12.47 26.70
N VAL A 427 13.60 13.57 27.44
CA VAL A 427 12.54 14.57 27.68
C VAL A 427 12.06 15.17 26.36
N HIS A 428 12.99 15.62 25.51
CA HIS A 428 12.69 16.19 24.19
C HIS A 428 11.94 15.20 23.30
N LEU A 429 12.44 13.96 23.19
CA LEU A 429 11.80 12.91 22.42
C LEU A 429 10.40 12.56 22.95
N SER A 430 10.21 12.59 24.28
CA SER A 430 8.92 12.28 24.90
C SER A 430 7.81 13.29 24.57
N THR A 431 8.19 14.54 24.34
CA THR A 431 7.27 15.62 23.91
C THR A 431 7.12 15.73 22.39
N ASN A 432 7.78 14.85 21.63
CA ASN A 432 7.64 14.77 20.18
C ASN A 432 6.62 13.69 19.81
N LYS A 433 5.68 14.00 18.90
CA LYS A 433 4.61 13.10 18.43
C LYS A 433 5.09 11.69 18.02
N PHE A 434 6.26 11.62 17.39
CA PHE A 434 6.81 10.37 16.84
C PHE A 434 7.88 9.80 17.76
N GLY A 435 8.73 10.66 18.31
CA GLY A 435 9.76 10.32 19.28
C GLY A 435 9.21 9.67 20.54
N SER A 436 8.02 10.07 21.00
CA SER A 436 7.39 9.51 22.21
C SER A 436 7.20 8.00 22.08
N ASN A 437 6.80 7.52 20.90
CA ASN A 437 6.63 6.08 20.64
C ASN A 437 7.98 5.34 20.74
N VAL A 438 9.07 5.96 20.29
CA VAL A 438 10.42 5.40 20.41
C VAL A 438 10.83 5.34 21.88
N VAL A 439 10.57 6.38 22.67
CA VAL A 439 10.88 6.39 24.12
C VAL A 439 10.05 5.34 24.88
N GLU A 440 8.76 5.22 24.59
CA GLU A 440 7.92 4.15 25.15
C GLU A 440 8.50 2.76 24.86
N LYS A 441 9.04 2.56 23.65
CA LYS A 441 9.70 1.31 23.27
C LYS A 441 11.02 1.11 24.01
N CYS A 442 11.82 2.17 24.20
CA CYS A 442 13.05 2.13 25.01
C CYS A 442 12.75 1.63 26.43
N LEU A 443 11.75 2.23 27.09
CA LEU A 443 11.34 1.88 28.46
C LEU A 443 10.87 0.41 28.58
N LYS A 444 10.24 -0.11 27.53
CA LYS A 444 9.79 -1.50 27.47
C LYS A 444 10.95 -2.49 27.30
N MET A 445 11.90 -2.20 26.41
CA MET A 445 12.88 -3.20 25.97
C MET A 445 14.23 -3.12 26.65
N TRP A 446 14.69 -1.92 27.02
CA TRP A 446 16.04 -1.70 27.50
C TRP A 446 16.08 -1.72 29.02
N GLU A 447 16.04 -2.93 29.61
CA GLU A 447 15.96 -3.09 31.06
C GLU A 447 17.12 -2.40 31.80
N ASP A 448 18.34 -2.55 31.28
CA ASP A 448 19.55 -1.96 31.88
C ASP A 448 19.61 -0.43 31.80
N ALA A 449 18.96 0.17 30.79
CA ALA A 449 18.95 1.63 30.61
C ALA A 449 17.69 2.28 31.19
N ARG A 450 16.65 1.50 31.51
CA ARG A 450 15.33 1.99 31.91
C ARG A 450 15.40 2.98 33.07
N ASP A 451 16.17 2.67 34.10
CA ASP A 451 16.29 3.51 35.29
C ASP A 451 16.94 4.86 34.93
N SER A 452 17.97 4.86 34.08
CA SER A 452 18.61 6.10 33.61
C SER A 452 17.65 6.98 32.80
N ILE A 453 16.82 6.37 31.95
CA ILE A 453 15.79 7.07 31.18
C ILE A 453 14.80 7.75 32.12
N ILE A 454 14.31 7.04 33.13
CA ILE A 454 13.32 7.57 34.09
C ILE A 454 13.93 8.71 34.92
N LEU A 455 15.17 8.56 35.38
CA LEU A 455 15.87 9.62 36.11
C LEU A 455 16.05 10.88 35.26
N GLU A 456 16.29 10.73 33.96
CA GLU A 456 16.34 11.87 33.04
C GLU A 456 14.97 12.54 32.89
N LEU A 457 13.89 11.77 32.74
CA LEU A 457 12.52 12.30 32.70
C LEU A 457 12.17 13.08 33.97
N LEU A 458 12.58 12.57 35.14
CA LEU A 458 12.39 13.22 36.44
C LEU A 458 13.22 14.50 36.61
N SER A 459 14.31 14.62 35.86
CA SER A 459 15.19 15.80 35.86
C SER A 459 14.68 16.92 34.96
N ALA A 460 13.53 16.76 34.30
CA ALA A 460 12.90 17.80 33.49
C ALA A 460 12.59 19.04 34.34
N SER A 461 13.06 20.21 33.91
CA SER A 461 12.85 21.49 34.62
C SER A 461 11.37 21.82 34.84
N HIS A 462 10.49 21.33 33.96
CA HIS A 462 9.05 21.46 34.03
C HIS A 462 8.38 20.08 33.94
N PHE A 463 8.62 19.23 34.93
CA PHE A 463 8.04 17.89 34.98
C PHE A 463 6.50 17.90 34.96
N ASP A 464 5.88 18.93 35.54
CA ASP A 464 4.44 19.16 35.50
C ASP A 464 3.91 19.40 34.08
N ILE A 465 4.70 20.06 33.22
CA ILE A 465 4.37 20.25 31.81
C ILE A 465 4.49 18.92 31.08
N LEU A 466 5.52 18.11 31.36
CA LEU A 466 5.69 16.78 30.76
C LEU A 466 4.53 15.84 31.10
N LEU A 467 4.00 15.90 32.33
CA LEU A 467 2.81 15.14 32.74
C LEU A 467 1.55 15.50 31.94
N GLN A 468 1.44 16.76 31.54
CA GLN A 468 0.29 17.33 30.82
C GLN A 468 0.46 17.31 29.31
N ASP A 469 1.68 17.05 28.82
CA ASP A 469 1.96 17.03 27.39
C ASP A 469 1.15 15.94 26.69
N GLN A 470 0.64 16.27 25.50
CA GLN A 470 -0.24 15.40 24.70
C GLN A 470 0.42 14.06 24.31
N TYR A 471 1.75 13.97 24.31
CA TYR A 471 2.52 12.75 24.03
C TYR A 471 3.28 12.27 25.28
N GLY A 472 3.92 13.18 26.01
CA GLY A 472 4.71 12.90 27.20
C GLY A 472 3.94 12.15 28.29
N ASN A 473 2.65 12.43 28.45
CA ASN A 473 1.80 11.70 29.39
C ASN A 473 1.79 10.17 29.14
N TYR A 474 1.90 9.73 27.89
CA TYR A 474 1.96 8.31 27.53
C TYR A 474 3.32 7.70 27.88
N VAL A 475 4.40 8.46 27.68
CA VAL A 475 5.75 8.05 28.11
C VAL A 475 5.82 7.87 29.62
N ILE A 476 5.26 8.80 30.41
CA ILE A 476 5.22 8.66 31.87
C ILE A 476 4.38 7.44 32.29
N GLN A 477 3.25 7.19 31.61
CA GLN A 477 2.48 5.97 31.83
C GLN A 477 3.30 4.72 31.54
N SER A 478 4.05 4.69 30.43
CA SER A 478 4.94 3.58 30.08
C SER A 478 6.05 3.40 31.12
N ALA A 479 6.66 4.48 31.60
CA ALA A 479 7.65 4.45 32.68
C ALA A 479 7.06 3.83 33.95
N LEU A 480 5.83 4.20 34.34
CA LEU A 480 5.13 3.60 35.47
C LEU A 480 4.79 2.11 35.27
N VAL A 481 4.55 1.64 34.05
CA VAL A 481 4.32 0.19 33.77
C VAL A 481 5.61 -0.60 33.92
N ASN A 482 6.70 -0.07 33.37
CA ASN A 482 7.91 -0.85 33.14
C ASN A 482 8.95 -0.70 34.26
N SER A 483 8.81 0.27 35.16
CA SER A 483 9.70 0.46 36.31
C SER A 483 9.35 -0.40 37.51
N LYS A 484 10.36 -0.71 38.33
CA LYS A 484 10.24 -1.43 39.61
C LYS A 484 11.20 -0.82 40.64
N GLY A 485 11.07 -1.22 41.91
CA GLY A 485 12.05 -0.89 42.95
C GLY A 485 12.13 0.60 43.31
N CYS A 486 13.34 1.08 43.63
CA CYS A 486 13.56 2.43 44.12
C CYS A 486 13.15 3.51 43.10
N VAL A 487 13.55 3.37 41.84
CA VAL A 487 13.25 4.35 40.79
C VAL A 487 11.74 4.46 40.53
N HIS A 488 11.01 3.34 40.61
CA HIS A 488 9.54 3.36 40.54
C HIS A 488 8.91 4.18 41.66
N ASN A 489 9.38 4.00 42.90
CA ASN A 489 8.88 4.76 44.05
C ASN A 489 9.20 6.26 43.90
N THR A 490 10.43 6.59 43.46
CA THR A 490 10.80 7.99 43.17
C THR A 490 9.90 8.61 42.10
N LEU A 491 9.56 7.86 41.05
CA LEU A 491 8.63 8.32 40.02
C LEU A 491 7.23 8.60 40.58
N ILE A 492 6.71 7.72 41.44
CA ILE A 492 5.42 7.94 42.12
C ILE A 492 5.46 9.17 43.02
N GLU A 493 6.51 9.30 43.84
CA GLU A 493 6.69 10.41 44.77
C GLU A 493 6.81 11.76 44.05
N ALA A 494 7.45 11.80 42.88
CA ALA A 494 7.54 12.98 42.04
C ALA A 494 6.19 13.38 41.42
N ILE A 495 5.33 12.41 41.07
CA ILE A 495 4.02 12.67 40.45
C ILE A 495 2.96 13.08 41.49
N ARG A 496 3.02 12.52 42.71
CA ARG A 496 1.98 12.68 43.74
C ARG A 496 1.61 14.14 44.09
N PRO A 497 2.55 15.10 44.20
CA PRO A 497 2.21 16.49 44.51
C PRO A 497 1.28 17.15 43.49
N TYR A 498 1.32 16.69 42.24
CA TYR A 498 0.51 17.26 41.15
C TYR A 498 -0.91 16.68 41.09
N GLU A 499 -1.17 15.58 41.80
CA GLU A 499 -2.46 14.89 41.77
C GLU A 499 -3.67 15.79 42.09
N PRO A 500 -3.66 16.64 43.14
CA PRO A 500 -4.82 17.47 43.47
C PRO A 500 -5.20 18.44 42.36
N VAL A 501 -4.22 18.89 41.57
CA VAL A 501 -4.40 19.89 40.52
C VAL A 501 -4.66 19.24 39.16
N LEU A 502 -3.99 18.13 38.86
CA LEU A 502 -3.98 17.53 37.52
C LEU A 502 -4.90 16.32 37.36
N ARG A 503 -5.53 15.80 38.42
CA ARG A 503 -6.41 14.61 38.32
C ARG A 503 -7.59 14.79 37.35
N THR A 504 -8.06 16.02 37.15
CA THR A 504 -9.13 16.36 36.19
C THR A 504 -8.62 16.69 34.79
N ASN A 505 -7.30 16.85 34.59
CA ASN A 505 -6.71 17.10 33.29
C ASN A 505 -6.92 15.87 32.37
N PRO A 506 -7.41 16.05 31.13
CA PRO A 506 -7.70 14.95 30.21
C PRO A 506 -6.47 14.08 29.89
N TYR A 507 -5.27 14.66 29.83
CA TYR A 507 -4.02 13.96 29.54
C TYR A 507 -3.52 13.18 30.77
N CYS A 508 -3.70 13.73 31.98
CA CYS A 508 -3.20 13.10 33.20
C CYS A 508 -4.18 12.11 33.84
N LYS A 509 -5.45 12.09 33.41
CA LYS A 509 -6.50 11.22 33.98
C LYS A 509 -6.08 9.74 34.05
N LYS A 510 -5.40 9.24 33.01
CA LYS A 510 -4.91 7.86 32.96
C LYS A 510 -3.73 7.58 33.89
N ILE A 511 -2.89 8.58 34.17
CA ILE A 511 -1.79 8.47 35.13
C ILE A 511 -2.40 8.24 36.52
N PHE A 512 -3.31 9.11 36.95
CA PHE A 512 -3.90 9.06 38.28
C PHE A 512 -4.97 7.97 38.48
N SER A 513 -5.45 7.34 37.41
CA SER A 513 -6.34 6.17 37.53
C SER A 513 -5.62 4.89 37.95
N ARG A 514 -4.28 4.89 37.99
CA ARG A 514 -3.48 3.69 38.30
C ARG A 514 -3.55 3.29 39.78
N PRO A 515 -3.43 1.99 40.10
CA PRO A 515 -3.52 1.49 41.48
C PRO A 515 -2.53 2.16 42.45
N CYS A 516 -1.33 2.52 41.99
CA CYS A 516 -0.31 3.17 42.81
C CYS A 516 -0.68 4.59 43.30
N PHE A 517 -1.74 5.19 42.74
CA PHE A 517 -2.29 6.49 43.17
C PHE A 517 -3.67 6.38 43.81
N LYS A 518 -4.22 5.15 43.94
CA LYS A 518 -5.44 4.93 44.70
C LYS A 518 -5.08 4.81 46.18
N ARG A 519 -5.73 5.63 47.02
CA ARG A 519 -5.65 5.50 48.48
C ARG A 519 -6.32 4.22 48.95
#